data_AF-A0A2E6I637-F1
#
_entry.id   AF-A0A2E6I637-F1
#
_cell.length_a   1.000
_cell.length_b   1.000
_cell.length_c   1.000
_cell.angle_alpha   90.00
_cell.angle_beta   90.00
_cell.angle_gamma   90.00
#
_symmetry.space_group_name_H-M   'P 1'
#
loop_
_entity.id
_entity.type
_entity.pdbx_description
1 polymer ?
#
loop_
_entity_poly.entity_id
_entity_poly.type
_entity_poly.pdbx_seq_one_letter_code
_entity_poly.pdbx_strand_id
1 'polypeptide(L)'
;MPTSSLSSLEESLDEEGMCEFTRSFVDDLEAAMCMKIDLSPDSDWTGVLFLGMGGSGSSGRFLKTISDEEGGLPFVVWTDYGLPNWWGPDWLIIATSYSGNTEETLDGVKEALESGGTVIGISSGGRMPEVLDAYQGTMHISIPSGQMPRSAFGHILGSQLAVCWSLGILNRPSEEEIIRMISRLRESSKKLDFVGGNGMSETLSRNLVDMEIGIVCPSILEAPAYRLTCQINENSEAFAKYSVVPEMNHNEIVAWYNESKIDRALIIMLCEGMDDRTDSRISWMEENLDRKNVWKIFCEGGTLLERMVYAAHLSDWVSISLALIRGVNPTSMDPIPELKKHLSDIQ
;
A
#
# COMPACT_ATOMS: atom_id res chain seq x y z
N MET A 1 1.67 32.51 -9.71
CA MET A 1 2.46 32.17 -10.92
C MET A 1 1.51 31.55 -11.94
N PRO A 2 1.72 31.65 -13.26
CA PRO A 2 0.98 30.79 -14.19
C PRO A 2 1.23 29.34 -13.75
N THR A 3 0.18 28.62 -13.35
CA THR A 3 0.30 27.23 -12.92
C THR A 3 0.77 26.41 -14.11
N SER A 4 2.05 26.01 -14.10
CA SER A 4 2.58 25.05 -15.07
C SER A 4 1.66 23.83 -15.12
N SER A 5 1.43 23.31 -16.32
CA SER A 5 0.63 22.09 -16.47
C SER A 5 1.38 20.92 -15.84
N LEU A 6 0.67 19.97 -15.26
CA LEU A 6 1.29 18.78 -14.69
C LEU A 6 2.12 17.99 -15.72
N SER A 7 1.69 17.96 -16.98
CA SER A 7 2.49 17.36 -18.07
C SER A 7 3.86 18.04 -18.24
N SER A 8 3.95 19.37 -18.13
CA SER A 8 5.26 20.05 -18.19
C SER A 8 6.10 19.84 -16.93
N LEU A 9 5.45 19.64 -15.77
CA LEU A 9 6.12 19.35 -14.51
C LEU A 9 6.65 17.91 -14.49
N GLU A 10 5.88 16.95 -14.99
CA GLU A 10 6.31 15.56 -15.20
C GLU A 10 7.59 15.50 -16.04
N GLU A 11 7.61 16.15 -17.21
CA GLU A 11 8.78 16.18 -18.10
C GLU A 11 10.04 16.77 -17.45
N SER A 12 9.89 17.64 -16.45
CA SER A 12 11.00 18.36 -15.83
C SER A 12 11.44 17.83 -14.47
N LEU A 13 10.58 17.10 -13.76
CA LEU A 13 10.81 16.69 -12.37
C LEU A 13 10.77 15.18 -12.15
N ASP A 14 10.11 14.39 -13.02
CA ASP A 14 10.02 12.93 -12.85
C ASP A 14 11.21 12.21 -13.48
N GLU A 15 12.37 12.32 -12.84
CA GLU A 15 13.67 11.93 -13.43
C GLU A 15 13.81 10.43 -13.68
N GLU A 16 13.16 9.58 -12.87
CA GLU A 16 13.24 8.11 -12.96
C GLU A 16 11.92 7.44 -13.37
N GLY A 17 10.92 8.21 -13.81
CA GLY A 17 9.71 7.67 -14.43
C GLY A 17 8.66 7.12 -13.47
N MET A 18 8.47 7.74 -12.30
CA MET A 18 7.41 7.41 -11.35
C MET A 18 6.01 7.42 -12.01
N CYS A 19 5.74 8.36 -12.92
CA CYS A 19 4.48 8.44 -13.66
C CYS A 19 4.33 7.27 -14.62
N GLU A 20 5.40 6.84 -15.29
CA GLU A 20 5.38 5.67 -16.17
C GLU A 20 5.08 4.38 -15.39
N PHE A 21 5.76 4.18 -14.25
CA PHE A 21 5.47 3.02 -13.39
C PHE A 21 4.05 3.04 -12.85
N THR A 22 3.53 4.22 -12.49
CA THR A 22 2.13 4.36 -12.05
C THR A 22 1.17 4.00 -13.18
N ARG A 23 1.44 4.41 -14.43
CA ARG A 23 0.59 4.00 -15.59
C ARG A 23 0.60 2.48 -15.81
N SER A 24 1.72 1.82 -15.55
CA SER A 24 1.89 0.36 -15.70
C SER A 24 1.29 -0.47 -14.54
N PHE A 25 0.91 0.17 -13.42
CA PHE A 25 0.46 -0.48 -12.19
C PHE A 25 -0.54 -1.64 -12.41
N VAL A 26 -1.57 -1.42 -13.23
CA VAL A 26 -2.65 -2.41 -13.42
C VAL A 26 -2.17 -3.60 -14.24
N ASP A 27 -1.27 -3.38 -15.19
CA ASP A 27 -0.66 -4.44 -16.00
C ASP A 27 0.33 -5.25 -15.14
N ASP A 28 1.09 -4.58 -14.28
CA ASP A 28 1.99 -5.20 -13.30
C ASP A 28 1.23 -6.09 -12.31
N LEU A 29 0.06 -5.63 -11.85
CA LEU A 29 -0.84 -6.37 -10.98
C LEU A 29 -1.41 -7.61 -11.67
N GLU A 30 -1.94 -7.46 -12.89
CA GLU A 30 -2.51 -8.57 -13.66
C GLU A 30 -1.45 -9.65 -13.94
N ALA A 31 -0.26 -9.23 -14.39
CA ALA A 31 0.85 -10.14 -14.67
C ALA A 31 1.25 -10.96 -13.43
N ALA A 32 1.33 -10.31 -12.27
CA ALA A 32 1.68 -10.97 -11.02
C ALA A 32 0.55 -11.88 -10.47
N MET A 33 -0.71 -11.47 -10.57
CA MET A 33 -1.87 -12.31 -10.19
C MET A 33 -1.99 -13.60 -11.02
N CYS A 34 -1.58 -13.53 -12.28
CA CYS A 34 -1.61 -14.64 -13.24
C CYS A 34 -0.33 -15.48 -13.22
N MET A 35 0.65 -15.16 -12.37
CA MET A 35 1.88 -15.91 -12.29
C MET A 35 1.62 -17.34 -11.79
N LYS A 36 2.28 -18.32 -12.39
CA LYS A 36 2.20 -19.70 -11.93
C LYS A 36 3.06 -19.87 -10.68
N ILE A 37 2.43 -20.21 -9.56
CA ILE A 37 3.11 -20.55 -8.32
C ILE A 37 3.15 -22.08 -8.21
N ASP A 38 4.35 -22.64 -8.05
CA ASP A 38 4.55 -24.10 -7.94
C ASP A 38 4.42 -24.57 -6.48
N LEU A 39 3.30 -24.22 -5.85
CA LEU A 39 2.95 -24.63 -4.49
C LEU A 39 1.77 -25.59 -4.51
N SER A 40 1.88 -26.69 -3.77
CA SER A 40 0.72 -27.50 -3.43
C SER A 40 -0.21 -26.72 -2.49
N PRO A 41 -1.54 -26.83 -2.63
CA PRO A 41 -2.46 -26.28 -1.65
C PRO A 41 -2.13 -26.80 -0.24
N ASP A 42 -1.98 -25.86 0.70
CA ASP A 42 -1.70 -26.12 2.09
C ASP A 42 -2.21 -24.97 2.94
N SER A 43 -3.29 -25.22 3.67
CA SER A 43 -3.95 -24.26 4.56
C SER A 43 -3.92 -24.70 6.02
N ASP A 44 -3.12 -25.71 6.38
CA ASP A 44 -2.97 -26.22 7.76
C ASP A 44 -1.98 -25.38 8.57
N TRP A 45 -2.21 -24.07 8.59
CA TRP A 45 -1.41 -23.10 9.34
C TRP A 45 -2.25 -22.47 10.46
N THR A 46 -1.62 -22.08 11.56
CA THR A 46 -2.29 -21.31 12.61
C THR A 46 -2.60 -19.88 12.14
N GLY A 47 -1.80 -19.35 11.21
CA GLY A 47 -1.95 -18.03 10.62
C GLY A 47 -0.84 -17.71 9.63
N VAL A 48 -0.93 -16.52 9.03
CA VAL A 48 0.10 -15.98 8.13
C VAL A 48 0.72 -14.72 8.74
N LEU A 49 2.04 -14.72 8.88
CA LEU A 49 2.83 -13.56 9.32
C LEU A 49 3.53 -12.93 8.12
N PHE A 50 3.15 -11.70 7.79
CA PHE A 50 3.80 -10.90 6.75
C PHE A 50 4.96 -10.12 7.36
N LEU A 51 6.16 -10.33 6.83
CA LEU A 51 7.34 -9.53 7.16
C LEU A 51 7.61 -8.55 6.03
N GLY A 52 7.74 -7.26 6.33
CA GLY A 52 8.10 -6.27 5.31
C GLY A 52 7.98 -4.83 5.80
N MET A 53 8.80 -3.95 5.22
CA MET A 53 8.84 -2.53 5.58
C MET A 53 8.28 -1.65 4.46
N GLY A 54 7.74 -0.48 4.84
CA GLY A 54 7.28 0.56 3.89
C GLY A 54 6.36 0.01 2.79
N GLY A 55 6.64 0.38 1.54
CA GLY A 55 5.88 -0.09 0.37
C GLY A 55 5.81 -1.62 0.22
N SER A 56 6.83 -2.36 0.67
CA SER A 56 6.85 -3.83 0.64
C SER A 56 5.99 -4.47 1.75
N GLY A 57 5.86 -3.82 2.91
CA GLY A 57 4.97 -4.25 3.99
C GLY A 57 3.50 -3.85 3.76
N SER A 58 3.26 -2.83 2.92
CA SER A 58 1.92 -2.30 2.68
C SER A 58 0.94 -3.34 2.11
N SER A 59 1.39 -4.27 1.29
CA SER A 59 0.52 -5.26 0.64
C SER A 59 0.03 -6.35 1.60
N GLY A 60 0.83 -6.71 2.61
CA GLY A 60 0.41 -7.59 3.70
C GLY A 60 -0.79 -7.02 4.48
N ARG A 61 -0.88 -5.68 4.59
CA ARG A 61 -2.04 -5.01 5.21
C ARG A 61 -3.31 -5.20 4.39
N PHE A 62 -3.21 -5.17 3.05
CA PHE A 62 -4.36 -5.39 2.16
C PHE A 62 -4.88 -6.83 2.31
N LEU A 63 -3.97 -7.80 2.28
CA LEU A 63 -4.31 -9.21 2.46
C LEU A 63 -4.90 -9.48 3.85
N LYS A 64 -4.39 -8.81 4.89
CA LYS A 64 -4.97 -8.86 6.22
C LYS A 64 -6.41 -8.35 6.22
N THR A 65 -6.67 -7.18 5.62
CA THR A 65 -8.03 -6.64 5.51
C THR A 65 -8.96 -7.60 4.76
N ILE A 66 -8.50 -8.25 3.70
CA ILE A 66 -9.28 -9.28 2.98
C ILE A 66 -9.57 -10.48 3.88
N SER A 67 -8.57 -11.00 4.57
CA SER A 67 -8.72 -12.14 5.49
C SER A 67 -9.70 -11.82 6.64
N ASP A 68 -9.62 -10.62 7.22
CA ASP A 68 -10.51 -10.19 8.32
C ASP A 68 -11.98 -10.11 7.87
N GLU A 69 -12.25 -9.69 6.63
CA GLU A 69 -13.60 -9.45 6.10
C GLU A 69 -14.22 -10.68 5.42
N GLU A 70 -13.42 -11.42 4.64
CA GLU A 70 -13.89 -12.55 3.84
C GLU A 70 -13.68 -13.91 4.56
N GLY A 71 -12.94 -13.91 5.66
CA GLY A 71 -12.62 -15.08 6.47
C GLY A 71 -11.43 -15.88 5.94
N GLY A 72 -10.89 -16.76 6.79
CA GLY A 72 -9.71 -17.56 6.50
C GLY A 72 -8.81 -17.69 7.73
N LEU A 73 -7.50 -17.77 7.47
CA LEU A 73 -6.48 -17.77 8.52
C LEU A 73 -6.21 -16.35 9.03
N PRO A 74 -5.89 -16.16 10.32
CA PRO A 74 -5.52 -14.85 10.83
C PRO A 74 -4.23 -14.36 10.15
N PHE A 75 -4.29 -13.15 9.61
CA PHE A 75 -3.16 -12.51 8.95
C PHE A 75 -2.61 -11.41 9.85
N VAL A 76 -1.30 -11.40 10.06
CA VAL A 76 -0.61 -10.41 10.89
C VAL A 76 0.51 -9.78 10.10
N VAL A 77 0.68 -8.46 10.20
CA VAL A 77 1.79 -7.73 9.58
C VAL A 77 2.78 -7.33 10.66
N TRP A 78 4.05 -7.68 10.47
CA TRP A 78 5.15 -7.32 11.34
C TRP A 78 6.11 -6.39 10.61
N THR A 79 6.36 -5.24 11.24
CA THR A 79 7.18 -4.15 10.70
C THR A 79 8.26 -3.74 11.71
N ASP A 80 8.90 -4.74 12.30
CA ASP A 80 10.00 -4.58 13.27
C ASP A 80 11.05 -5.67 12.98
N TYR A 81 12.16 -5.61 13.71
CA TYR A 81 13.20 -6.64 13.73
C TYR A 81 12.69 -7.96 14.34
N GLY A 82 13.39 -9.05 14.04
CA GLY A 82 13.09 -10.38 14.52
C GLY A 82 11.64 -10.83 14.27
N LEU A 83 11.10 -11.58 15.23
CA LEU A 83 9.73 -12.07 15.21
C LEU A 83 8.97 -11.69 16.50
N PRO A 84 7.62 -11.63 16.45
CA PRO A 84 6.83 -11.49 17.65
C PRO A 84 7.06 -12.66 18.62
N ASN A 85 7.15 -12.39 19.93
CA ASN A 85 7.37 -13.43 20.96
C ASN A 85 6.30 -14.55 21.01
N TRP A 86 5.12 -14.33 20.41
CA TRP A 86 4.04 -15.32 20.34
C TRP A 86 4.11 -16.19 19.08
N TRP A 87 4.97 -15.86 18.12
CA TRP A 87 5.11 -16.60 16.86
C TRP A 87 5.66 -18.01 17.12
N GLY A 88 5.23 -18.96 16.28
CA GLY A 88 5.70 -20.34 16.27
C GLY A 88 5.82 -20.89 14.85
N PRO A 89 6.53 -22.02 14.65
CA PRO A 89 6.81 -22.59 13.33
C PRO A 89 5.57 -23.13 12.58
N ASP A 90 4.42 -23.18 13.24
CA ASP A 90 3.09 -23.50 12.70
C ASP A 90 2.40 -22.29 12.02
N TRP A 91 3.06 -21.13 12.01
CA TRP A 91 2.67 -19.96 11.21
C TRP A 91 3.47 -19.90 9.91
N LEU A 92 2.78 -19.65 8.80
CA LEU A 92 3.42 -19.39 7.52
C LEU A 92 4.00 -17.98 7.51
N ILE A 93 5.25 -17.82 7.08
CA ILE A 93 5.82 -16.50 6.83
C ILE A 93 5.78 -16.17 5.34
N ILE A 94 5.24 -14.99 5.03
CA ILE A 94 5.38 -14.36 3.71
C ILE A 94 6.23 -13.09 3.89
N ALA A 95 7.50 -13.17 3.49
CA ALA A 95 8.46 -12.09 3.66
C ALA A 95 8.63 -11.32 2.35
N THR A 96 8.38 -10.01 2.36
CA THR A 96 8.47 -9.16 1.18
C THR A 96 9.52 -8.08 1.36
N SER A 97 10.51 -8.08 0.47
CA SER A 97 11.46 -6.97 0.32
C SER A 97 11.69 -6.79 -1.17
N TYR A 98 11.24 -5.67 -1.74
CA TYR A 98 11.40 -5.44 -3.19
C TYR A 98 12.87 -5.56 -3.63
N SER A 99 13.79 -4.95 -2.88
CA SER A 99 15.24 -5.05 -3.14
C SER A 99 15.86 -6.38 -2.70
N GLY A 100 15.15 -7.16 -1.88
CA GLY A 100 15.66 -8.36 -1.21
C GLY A 100 16.73 -8.10 -0.16
N ASN A 101 16.93 -6.84 0.24
CA ASN A 101 18.01 -6.41 1.12
C ASN A 101 17.53 -5.66 2.37
N THR A 102 16.20 -5.56 2.60
CA THR A 102 15.66 -4.90 3.79
C THR A 102 16.13 -5.64 5.04
N GLU A 103 16.84 -4.92 5.91
CA GLU A 103 17.54 -5.48 7.06
C GLU A 103 16.58 -6.16 8.04
N GLU A 104 15.53 -5.44 8.45
CA GLU A 104 14.50 -5.90 9.38
C GLU A 104 13.78 -7.15 8.87
N THR A 105 13.48 -7.16 7.57
CA THR A 105 12.82 -8.31 6.92
C THR A 105 13.73 -9.52 6.87
N LEU A 106 15.01 -9.35 6.51
CA LEU A 106 15.97 -10.45 6.47
C LEU A 106 16.32 -10.98 7.86
N ASP A 107 16.28 -10.13 8.88
CA ASP A 107 16.47 -10.51 10.28
C ASP A 107 15.36 -11.48 10.73
N GLY A 108 14.08 -11.08 10.58
CA GLY A 108 12.95 -11.96 10.89
C GLY A 108 12.91 -13.24 10.04
N VAL A 109 13.31 -13.17 8.76
CA VAL A 109 13.44 -14.37 7.91
C VAL A 109 14.48 -15.34 8.47
N LYS A 110 15.65 -14.87 8.89
CA LYS A 110 16.68 -15.76 9.45
C LYS A 110 16.22 -16.39 10.76
N GLU A 111 15.64 -15.60 11.66
CA GLU A 111 15.13 -16.10 12.94
C GLU A 111 14.07 -17.19 12.72
N ALA A 112 13.18 -17.00 11.75
CA ALA A 112 12.17 -17.99 11.39
C ALA A 112 12.78 -19.30 10.91
N LEU A 113 13.75 -19.22 9.99
CA LEU A 113 14.40 -20.38 9.40
C LEU A 113 15.23 -21.16 10.42
N GLU A 114 15.98 -20.45 11.27
CA GLU A 114 16.75 -21.04 12.37
C GLU A 114 15.85 -21.72 13.41
N SER A 115 14.60 -21.24 13.54
CA SER A 115 13.57 -21.80 14.42
C SER A 115 12.72 -22.90 13.75
N GLY A 116 13.03 -23.28 12.51
CA GLY A 116 12.32 -24.34 11.77
C GLY A 116 10.97 -23.92 11.17
N GLY A 117 10.75 -22.62 11.00
CA GLY A 117 9.57 -22.08 10.31
C GLY A 117 9.64 -22.21 8.78
N THR A 118 8.48 -22.04 8.14
CA THR A 118 8.34 -22.06 6.67
C THR A 118 8.26 -20.64 6.13
N VAL A 119 9.08 -20.31 5.14
CA VAL A 119 9.19 -18.94 4.59
C VAL A 119 9.01 -18.92 3.08
N ILE A 120 8.06 -18.11 2.62
CA ILE A 120 7.94 -17.70 1.22
C ILE A 120 8.46 -16.26 1.13
N GLY A 121 9.60 -16.07 0.46
CA GLY A 121 10.17 -14.74 0.25
C GLY A 121 9.85 -14.18 -1.13
N ILE A 122 9.51 -12.90 -1.20
CA ILE A 122 9.16 -12.18 -2.43
C ILE A 122 10.14 -11.02 -2.60
N SER A 123 10.93 -11.04 -3.68
CA SER A 123 11.88 -9.97 -4.00
C SER A 123 12.26 -9.95 -5.48
N SER A 124 12.84 -8.84 -5.93
CA SER A 124 13.43 -8.73 -7.28
C SER A 124 14.87 -9.26 -7.38
N GLY A 125 15.38 -9.85 -6.31
CA GLY A 125 16.77 -10.30 -6.17
C GLY A 125 17.29 -10.06 -4.76
N GLY A 126 18.53 -9.60 -4.65
CA GLY A 126 19.19 -9.28 -3.37
C GLY A 126 19.58 -10.52 -2.57
N ARG A 127 19.75 -10.35 -1.26
CA ARG A 127 20.13 -11.43 -0.34
C ARG A 127 19.01 -12.40 -0.01
N MET A 128 17.75 -12.00 -0.21
CA MET A 128 16.57 -12.84 0.05
C MET A 128 16.68 -14.25 -0.56
N PRO A 129 16.89 -14.43 -1.88
CA PRO A 129 17.06 -15.78 -2.46
C PRO A 129 18.24 -16.54 -1.86
N GLU A 130 19.39 -15.87 -1.63
CA GLU A 130 20.57 -16.51 -1.03
C GLU A 130 20.30 -17.07 0.37
N VAL A 131 19.54 -16.31 1.19
CA VAL A 131 19.15 -16.74 2.54
C VAL A 131 18.17 -17.91 2.47
N LEU A 132 17.20 -17.87 1.56
CA LEU A 132 16.20 -18.93 1.42
C LEU A 132 16.79 -20.24 0.90
N ASP A 133 17.70 -20.17 -0.07
CA ASP A 133 18.35 -21.34 -0.69
C ASP A 133 19.21 -22.13 0.31
N ALA A 134 19.60 -21.52 1.43
CA ALA A 134 20.36 -22.16 2.50
C ALA A 134 19.52 -23.10 3.38
N TYR A 135 18.19 -23.08 3.26
CA TYR A 135 17.26 -23.81 4.11
C TYR A 135 16.28 -24.67 3.29
N GLN A 136 15.66 -25.65 3.95
CA GLN A 136 14.56 -26.43 3.39
C GLN A 136 13.22 -25.81 3.79
N GLY A 137 12.14 -26.10 3.05
CA GLY A 137 10.82 -25.53 3.35
C GLY A 137 10.71 -24.04 3.02
N THR A 138 11.54 -23.57 2.08
CA THR A 138 11.56 -22.19 1.61
C THR A 138 11.13 -22.11 0.15
N MET A 139 10.60 -20.96 -0.24
CA MET A 139 10.34 -20.64 -1.64
C MET A 139 10.66 -19.18 -1.90
N HIS A 140 11.39 -18.91 -2.99
CA HIS A 140 11.57 -17.56 -3.50
C HIS A 140 10.62 -17.30 -4.67
N ILE A 141 9.82 -16.24 -4.55
CA ILE A 141 9.00 -15.70 -5.64
C ILE A 141 9.73 -14.47 -6.19
N SER A 142 10.31 -14.65 -7.38
CA SER A 142 10.98 -13.56 -8.09
C SER A 142 9.96 -12.62 -8.75
N ILE A 143 10.13 -11.32 -8.54
CA ILE A 143 9.33 -10.25 -9.18
C ILE A 143 10.23 -9.31 -10.01
N PRO A 144 9.67 -8.56 -10.99
CA PRO A 144 10.49 -7.68 -11.83
C PRO A 144 11.25 -6.60 -11.05
N SER A 145 12.52 -6.39 -11.40
CA SER A 145 13.37 -5.29 -10.92
C SER A 145 13.17 -4.01 -11.73
N GLY A 146 13.78 -2.90 -11.29
CA GLY A 146 13.86 -1.65 -12.07
C GLY A 146 12.88 -0.56 -11.65
N GLN A 147 12.05 -0.83 -10.63
CA GLN A 147 11.14 0.13 -10.04
C GLN A 147 11.62 0.59 -8.66
N MET A 148 11.02 1.66 -8.12
CA MET A 148 11.15 1.97 -6.70
C MET A 148 10.20 1.05 -5.91
N PRO A 149 10.52 0.63 -4.67
CA PRO A 149 9.65 -0.25 -3.90
C PRO A 149 8.20 0.25 -3.75
N ARG A 150 7.99 1.57 -3.69
CA ARG A 150 6.67 2.19 -3.55
C ARG A 150 5.85 2.22 -4.84
N SER A 151 6.50 2.19 -6.01
CA SER A 151 5.83 2.05 -7.32
C SER A 151 5.60 0.59 -7.70
N ALA A 152 6.43 -0.34 -7.21
CA ALA A 152 6.34 -1.78 -7.49
C ALA A 152 5.16 -2.51 -6.83
N PHE A 153 4.17 -1.78 -6.29
CA PHE A 153 3.08 -2.36 -5.50
C PHE A 153 2.22 -3.34 -6.30
N GLY A 154 2.02 -3.10 -7.60
CA GLY A 154 1.30 -4.03 -8.48
C GLY A 154 1.92 -5.43 -8.49
N HIS A 155 3.24 -5.51 -8.69
CA HIS A 155 3.99 -6.77 -8.63
C HIS A 155 3.91 -7.43 -7.25
N ILE A 156 4.09 -6.64 -6.19
CA ILE A 156 4.14 -7.14 -4.80
C ILE A 156 2.78 -7.68 -4.37
N LEU A 157 1.71 -6.89 -4.52
CA LEU A 157 0.36 -7.31 -4.13
C LEU A 157 -0.11 -8.49 -4.99
N GLY A 158 0.11 -8.43 -6.31
CA GLY A 158 -0.30 -9.50 -7.21
C GLY A 158 0.39 -10.84 -6.92
N SER A 159 1.69 -10.82 -6.60
CA SER A 159 2.43 -12.03 -6.25
C SER A 159 2.00 -12.63 -4.91
N GLN A 160 1.75 -11.79 -3.90
CA GLN A 160 1.21 -12.29 -2.62
C GLN A 160 -0.20 -12.87 -2.76
N LEU A 161 -1.07 -12.25 -3.59
CA LEU A 161 -2.38 -12.81 -3.91
C LEU A 161 -2.23 -14.17 -4.63
N ALA A 162 -1.34 -14.26 -5.61
CA ALA A 162 -1.08 -15.51 -6.33
C ALA A 162 -0.61 -16.61 -5.37
N VAL A 163 0.28 -16.31 -4.42
CA VAL A 163 0.73 -17.25 -3.38
C VAL A 163 -0.44 -17.69 -2.49
N CYS A 164 -1.21 -16.75 -1.94
CA CYS A 164 -2.34 -17.07 -1.05
C CYS A 164 -3.42 -17.90 -1.76
N TRP A 165 -3.69 -17.59 -3.02
CA TRP A 165 -4.61 -18.35 -3.86
C TRP A 165 -4.09 -19.74 -4.21
N SER A 166 -2.79 -19.90 -4.51
CA SER A 166 -2.18 -21.19 -4.82
C SER A 166 -2.18 -22.12 -3.61
N LEU A 167 -1.97 -21.57 -2.42
CA LEU A 167 -2.03 -22.33 -1.17
C LEU A 167 -3.48 -22.65 -0.73
N GLY A 168 -4.48 -21.97 -1.31
CA GLY A 168 -5.87 -22.09 -0.89
C GLY A 168 -6.17 -21.42 0.46
N ILE A 169 -5.30 -20.49 0.90
CA ILE A 169 -5.48 -19.72 2.14
C ILE A 169 -6.53 -18.62 1.96
N LEU A 170 -6.58 -18.03 0.75
CA LEU A 170 -7.63 -17.10 0.34
C LEU A 170 -8.41 -17.69 -0.83
N ASN A 171 -9.70 -17.35 -0.89
CA ASN A 171 -10.54 -17.72 -2.02
C ASN A 171 -10.06 -17.02 -3.29
N ARG A 172 -9.76 -17.81 -4.32
CA ARG A 172 -9.41 -17.28 -5.65
C ARG A 172 -10.69 -16.96 -6.42
N PRO A 173 -10.88 -15.72 -6.92
CA PRO A 173 -11.98 -15.41 -7.83
C PRO A 173 -11.89 -16.21 -9.13
N SER A 174 -13.00 -16.35 -9.86
CA SER A 174 -12.98 -16.99 -11.18
C SER A 174 -12.11 -16.18 -12.15
N GLU A 175 -11.60 -16.83 -13.21
CA GLU A 175 -10.84 -16.11 -14.23
C GLU A 175 -11.65 -14.97 -14.86
N GLU A 176 -12.95 -15.17 -15.10
CA GLU A 176 -13.85 -14.14 -15.61
C GLU A 176 -14.07 -12.99 -14.62
N GLU A 177 -14.03 -13.25 -13.31
CA GLU A 177 -14.09 -12.21 -12.29
C GLU A 177 -12.81 -11.37 -12.27
N ILE A 178 -11.64 -12.01 -12.33
CA ILE A 178 -10.33 -11.33 -12.41
C ILE A 178 -10.27 -10.46 -13.67
N ILE A 179 -10.62 -11.00 -14.85
CA ILE A 179 -10.60 -10.26 -16.12
C ILE A 179 -11.51 -9.03 -16.05
N ARG A 180 -12.71 -9.16 -15.47
CA ARG A 180 -13.65 -8.04 -15.33
C ARG A 180 -13.13 -6.97 -14.35
N MET A 181 -12.53 -7.39 -13.23
CA MET A 181 -11.90 -6.48 -12.26
C MET A 181 -10.76 -5.70 -12.91
N ILE A 182 -9.82 -6.38 -13.57
CA ILE A 182 -8.69 -5.73 -14.24
C ILE A 182 -9.18 -4.77 -15.34
N SER A 183 -10.19 -5.15 -16.12
CA SER A 183 -10.75 -4.27 -17.13
C SER A 183 -11.31 -2.96 -16.55
N ARG A 184 -12.00 -3.01 -15.40
CA ARG A 184 -12.51 -1.82 -14.71
C ARG A 184 -11.36 -1.00 -14.12
N LEU A 185 -10.39 -1.64 -13.49
CA LEU A 185 -9.19 -0.98 -12.96
C LEU A 185 -8.40 -0.24 -14.06
N ARG A 186 -8.27 -0.82 -15.26
CA ARG A 186 -7.65 -0.14 -16.41
C ARG A 186 -8.44 1.09 -16.85
N GLU A 187 -9.77 1.04 -16.83
CA GLU A 187 -10.60 2.20 -17.12
C GLU A 187 -10.41 3.31 -16.07
N SER A 188 -10.43 2.94 -14.79
CA SER A 188 -10.16 3.86 -13.68
C SER A 188 -8.76 4.44 -13.77
N SER A 189 -7.74 3.64 -14.09
CA SER A 189 -6.35 4.09 -14.26
C SER A 189 -6.24 5.24 -15.27
N LYS A 190 -6.88 5.11 -16.43
CA LYS A 190 -6.92 6.18 -17.45
C LYS A 190 -7.61 7.45 -16.96
N LYS A 191 -8.64 7.33 -16.11
CA LYS A 191 -9.36 8.47 -15.54
C LYS A 191 -8.53 9.17 -14.46
N LEU A 192 -7.77 8.41 -13.68
CA LEU A 192 -6.97 8.90 -12.54
C LEU A 192 -5.66 9.58 -12.96
N ASP A 193 -5.12 9.22 -14.12
CA ASP A 193 -3.95 9.89 -14.71
C ASP A 193 -4.22 11.40 -14.84
N PHE A 194 -3.34 12.23 -14.28
CA PHE A 194 -3.49 13.67 -14.40
C PHE A 194 -3.17 14.20 -15.81
N VAL A 195 -2.55 13.38 -16.67
CA VAL A 195 -2.37 13.66 -18.09
C VAL A 195 -3.49 12.99 -18.88
N GLY A 196 -4.47 13.78 -19.30
CA GLY A 196 -5.56 13.31 -20.17
C GLY A 196 -6.67 12.52 -19.47
N GLY A 197 -6.59 12.33 -18.15
CA GLY A 197 -7.69 11.81 -17.35
C GLY A 197 -8.74 12.86 -17.00
N ASN A 198 -9.50 12.61 -15.93
CA ASN A 198 -10.66 13.42 -15.56
C ASN A 198 -10.34 14.64 -14.67
N GLY A 199 -9.08 14.81 -14.28
CA GLY A 199 -8.61 15.93 -13.45
C GLY A 199 -8.85 15.78 -11.94
N MET A 200 -9.38 14.65 -11.47
CA MET A 200 -9.64 14.41 -10.03
C MET A 200 -8.35 14.47 -9.21
N SER A 201 -7.32 13.71 -9.62
CA SER A 201 -6.02 13.64 -8.92
C SER A 201 -5.35 15.01 -8.86
N GLU A 202 -5.36 15.76 -9.96
CA GLU A 202 -4.84 17.14 -10.01
C GLU A 202 -5.61 18.08 -9.09
N THR A 203 -6.95 18.04 -9.15
CA THR A 203 -7.81 18.94 -8.37
C THR A 203 -7.59 18.71 -6.88
N LEU A 204 -7.59 17.45 -6.44
CA LEU A 204 -7.32 17.11 -5.05
C LEU A 204 -5.94 17.61 -4.64
N SER A 205 -4.90 17.27 -5.40
CA SER A 205 -3.50 17.62 -5.08
C SER A 205 -3.27 19.12 -4.97
N ARG A 206 -3.86 19.93 -5.86
CA ARG A 206 -3.76 21.40 -5.79
C ARG A 206 -4.37 21.98 -4.50
N ASN A 207 -5.37 21.31 -3.93
CA ASN A 207 -6.00 21.71 -2.68
C ASN A 207 -5.32 21.14 -1.44
N LEU A 208 -4.29 20.30 -1.59
CA LEU A 208 -3.47 19.80 -0.48
C LEU A 208 -2.15 20.59 -0.32
N VAL A 209 -1.83 21.47 -1.27
CA VAL A 209 -0.61 22.28 -1.23
C VAL A 209 -0.59 23.14 0.03
N ASP A 210 0.54 23.10 0.73
CA ASP A 210 0.81 23.85 1.96
C ASP A 210 -0.16 23.58 3.14
N MET A 211 -0.81 22.41 3.15
CA MET A 211 -1.71 21.98 4.23
C MET A 211 -1.09 20.86 5.09
N GLU A 212 -1.49 20.80 6.36
CA GLU A 212 -1.39 19.57 7.18
C GLU A 212 -2.48 18.59 6.72
N ILE A 213 -2.11 17.35 6.36
CA ILE A 213 -3.03 16.41 5.71
C ILE A 213 -3.46 15.32 6.69
N GLY A 214 -4.75 15.31 7.01
CA GLY A 214 -5.42 14.21 7.72
C GLY A 214 -6.17 13.30 6.76
N ILE A 215 -6.10 12.00 6.98
CA ILE A 215 -6.83 10.99 6.23
C ILE A 215 -7.71 10.20 7.21
N VAL A 216 -9.00 10.12 6.95
CA VAL A 216 -9.97 9.36 7.75
C VAL A 216 -10.56 8.26 6.89
N CYS A 217 -10.61 7.05 7.43
CA CYS A 217 -11.17 5.90 6.74
C CYS A 217 -11.93 4.96 7.69
N PRO A 218 -12.85 4.12 7.17
CA PRO A 218 -13.31 2.94 7.88
C PRO A 218 -12.19 1.89 7.99
N SER A 219 -12.32 0.93 8.91
CA SER A 219 -11.36 -0.17 9.07
C SER A 219 -11.11 -0.97 7.78
N ILE A 220 -12.15 -1.18 6.96
CA ILE A 220 -12.04 -1.88 5.66
C ILE A 220 -11.18 -1.14 4.62
N LEU A 221 -10.84 0.13 4.86
CA LEU A 221 -9.96 0.94 4.01
C LEU A 221 -8.69 1.40 4.75
N GLU A 222 -8.37 0.81 5.90
CA GLU A 222 -7.17 1.16 6.67
C GLU A 222 -5.89 0.94 5.85
N ALA A 223 -5.80 -0.18 5.12
CA ALA A 223 -4.61 -0.48 4.35
C ALA A 223 -4.36 0.53 3.20
N PRO A 224 -5.38 0.92 2.40
CA PRO A 224 -5.27 2.05 1.49
C PRO A 224 -4.95 3.40 2.15
N ALA A 225 -5.54 3.72 3.30
CA ALA A 225 -5.28 4.98 4.00
C ALA A 225 -3.84 5.08 4.53
N TYR A 226 -3.32 3.97 5.06
CA TYR A 226 -1.91 3.82 5.40
C TYR A 226 -1.03 4.05 4.16
N ARG A 227 -1.35 3.41 3.03
CA ARG A 227 -0.59 3.60 1.78
C ARG A 227 -0.61 5.05 1.30
N LEU A 228 -1.76 5.71 1.28
CA LEU A 228 -1.87 7.12 0.91
C LEU A 228 -0.98 8.00 1.79
N THR A 229 -0.97 7.73 3.09
CA THR A 229 -0.10 8.43 4.05
C THR A 229 1.37 8.28 3.68
N CYS A 230 1.82 7.04 3.45
CA CYS A 230 3.20 6.77 3.02
C CYS A 230 3.53 7.47 1.71
N GLN A 231 2.66 7.39 0.70
CA GLN A 231 2.92 7.98 -0.60
C GLN A 231 3.01 9.52 -0.55
N ILE A 232 2.16 10.18 0.23
CA ILE A 232 2.26 11.62 0.44
C ILE A 232 3.59 11.97 1.12
N ASN A 233 3.96 11.23 2.17
CA ASN A 233 5.22 11.44 2.89
C ASN A 233 6.45 11.23 1.99
N GLU A 234 6.46 10.16 1.20
CA GLU A 234 7.62 9.73 0.40
C GLU A 234 7.73 10.47 -0.94
N ASN A 235 6.64 10.63 -1.70
CA ASN A 235 6.72 11.23 -3.04
C ASN A 235 6.73 12.75 -3.00
N SER A 236 6.00 13.37 -2.07
CA SER A 236 5.74 14.81 -2.08
C SER A 236 6.45 15.61 -0.99
N GLU A 237 7.20 14.92 -0.12
CA GLU A 237 7.84 15.50 1.06
C GLU A 237 6.85 16.32 1.92
N ALA A 238 5.59 15.89 1.96
CA ALA A 238 4.53 16.51 2.73
C ALA A 238 4.13 15.60 3.88
N PHE A 239 3.79 16.17 5.03
CA PHE A 239 3.40 15.37 6.19
C PHE A 239 1.91 15.03 6.13
N ALA A 240 1.60 13.72 6.17
CA ALA A 240 0.27 13.19 6.31
C ALA A 240 0.15 12.22 7.50
N LYS A 241 -1.07 12.08 8.02
CA LYS A 241 -1.43 11.06 9.00
C LYS A 241 -2.82 10.51 8.69
N TYR A 242 -3.00 9.20 8.86
CA TYR A 242 -4.32 8.57 8.82
C TYR A 242 -4.87 8.23 10.21
N SER A 243 -6.19 8.10 10.27
CA SER A 243 -6.98 7.76 11.44
C SER A 243 -8.17 6.89 11.03
N VAL A 244 -8.53 5.91 11.88
CA VAL A 244 -9.53 4.89 11.56
C VAL A 244 -10.80 5.09 12.40
N VAL A 245 -11.96 5.11 11.76
CA VAL A 245 -13.28 5.10 12.42
C VAL A 245 -13.65 3.65 12.76
N PRO A 246 -14.14 3.34 13.97
CA PRO A 246 -14.67 4.26 14.99
C PRO A 246 -13.66 4.78 16.02
N GLU A 247 -12.47 4.21 16.13
CA GLU A 247 -11.52 4.53 17.22
C GLU A 247 -11.16 6.03 17.25
N MET A 248 -10.92 6.65 16.10
CA MET A 248 -10.60 8.08 16.01
C MET A 248 -11.71 8.99 16.58
N ASN A 249 -12.96 8.52 16.62
CA ASN A 249 -14.07 9.25 17.22
C ASN A 249 -14.01 9.28 18.75
N HIS A 250 -13.17 8.45 19.37
CA HIS A 250 -12.99 8.41 20.82
C HIS A 250 -11.83 9.31 21.29
N ASN A 251 -10.95 9.74 20.39
CA ASN A 251 -9.72 10.45 20.75
C ASN A 251 -9.43 11.66 19.84
N GLU A 252 -9.31 11.50 18.54
CA GLU A 252 -8.81 12.52 17.62
C GLU A 252 -9.91 13.51 17.17
N ILE A 253 -11.18 13.11 17.20
CA ILE A 253 -12.29 13.97 16.76
C ILE A 253 -12.30 15.34 17.46
N VAL A 254 -11.94 15.41 18.75
CA VAL A 254 -11.89 16.69 19.47
C VAL A 254 -10.84 17.66 18.90
N ALA A 255 -9.77 17.14 18.30
CA ALA A 255 -8.72 17.96 17.68
C ALA A 255 -9.17 18.57 16.35
N TRP A 256 -10.05 17.87 15.62
CA TRP A 256 -10.62 18.35 14.36
C TRP A 256 -11.67 19.46 14.55
N TYR A 257 -12.32 19.51 15.71
CA TYR A 257 -13.32 20.53 16.04
C TYR A 257 -12.70 21.80 16.64
N ASN A 258 -11.45 21.74 17.06
CA ASN A 258 -10.76 22.91 17.58
C ASN A 258 -10.23 23.76 16.43
N GLU A 259 -10.34 25.08 16.57
CA GLU A 259 -9.71 26.01 15.64
C GLU A 259 -8.19 25.78 15.61
N SER A 260 -7.66 25.50 14.42
CA SER A 260 -6.23 25.39 14.17
C SER A 260 -5.69 26.71 13.65
N LYS A 261 -4.46 27.06 14.05
CA LYS A 261 -3.70 28.18 13.43
C LYS A 261 -3.02 27.79 12.12
N ILE A 262 -3.03 26.51 11.80
CA ILE A 262 -2.43 25.91 10.61
C ILE A 262 -3.56 25.38 9.74
N ASP A 263 -3.48 25.65 8.44
CA ASP A 263 -4.44 25.13 7.46
C ASP A 263 -4.32 23.61 7.36
N ARG A 264 -5.47 22.93 7.47
CA ARG A 264 -5.57 21.48 7.41
C ARG A 264 -6.47 21.07 6.26
N ALA A 265 -6.12 19.95 5.63
CA ALA A 265 -7.01 19.20 4.74
C ALA A 265 -7.45 17.92 5.44
N LEU A 266 -8.71 17.54 5.24
CA LEU A 266 -9.23 16.25 5.69
C LEU A 266 -9.71 15.45 4.49
N ILE A 267 -9.05 14.34 4.19
CA ILE A 267 -9.46 13.37 3.18
C ILE A 267 -10.27 12.29 3.88
N ILE A 268 -11.50 12.06 3.44
CA ILE A 268 -12.38 11.00 3.94
C ILE A 268 -12.49 9.93 2.85
N MET A 269 -11.94 8.75 3.13
CA MET A 269 -12.05 7.58 2.26
C MET A 269 -13.32 6.80 2.59
N LEU A 270 -14.10 6.51 1.55
CA LEU A 270 -15.39 5.84 1.62
C LEU A 270 -15.41 4.71 0.59
N CYS A 271 -16.26 3.71 0.80
CA CYS A 271 -16.59 2.73 -0.23
C CYS A 271 -17.97 2.14 0.01
N GLU A 272 -18.48 1.41 -0.98
CA GLU A 272 -19.72 0.66 -0.81
C GLU A 272 -19.51 -0.53 0.14
N GLY A 273 -20.53 -0.87 0.95
CA GLY A 273 -20.50 -2.01 1.86
C GLY A 273 -19.90 -1.71 3.24
N MET A 274 -19.74 -0.43 3.60
CA MET A 274 -19.37 0.00 4.94
C MET A 274 -20.47 -0.35 5.96
N ASP A 275 -20.07 -0.62 7.21
CA ASP A 275 -20.98 -0.78 8.34
C ASP A 275 -21.82 0.50 8.57
N ASP A 276 -23.13 0.34 8.76
CA ASP A 276 -24.10 1.45 8.91
C ASP A 276 -23.73 2.41 10.05
N ARG A 277 -23.14 1.91 11.14
CA ARG A 277 -22.74 2.75 12.29
C ARG A 277 -21.48 3.53 11.96
N THR A 278 -20.56 2.95 11.21
CA THR A 278 -19.36 3.62 10.70
C THR A 278 -19.73 4.71 9.71
N ASP A 279 -20.65 4.43 8.78
CA ASP A 279 -21.19 5.42 7.84
C ASP A 279 -21.90 6.58 8.57
N SER A 280 -22.74 6.27 9.56
CA SER A 280 -23.40 7.28 10.39
C SER A 280 -22.40 8.20 11.12
N ARG A 281 -21.28 7.64 11.58
CA ARG A 281 -20.22 8.39 12.29
C ARG A 281 -19.48 9.33 11.35
N ILE A 282 -19.11 8.85 10.18
CA ILE A 282 -18.43 9.66 9.16
C ILE A 282 -19.35 10.76 8.65
N SER A 283 -20.62 10.44 8.39
CA SER A 283 -21.64 11.42 8.02
C SER A 283 -21.81 12.51 9.08
N TRP A 284 -21.90 12.12 10.36
CA TRP A 284 -21.98 13.09 11.46
C TRP A 284 -20.73 13.97 11.54
N MET A 285 -19.53 13.41 11.35
CA MET A 285 -18.30 14.21 11.27
C MET A 285 -18.34 15.22 10.12
N GLU A 286 -18.68 14.79 8.91
CA GLU A 286 -18.74 15.65 7.72
C GLU A 286 -19.72 16.82 7.92
N GLU A 287 -20.87 16.56 8.54
CA GLU A 287 -21.89 17.57 8.79
C GLU A 287 -21.47 18.66 9.79
N ASN A 288 -20.58 18.33 10.72
CA ASN A 288 -20.28 19.14 11.89
C ASN A 288 -18.85 19.71 11.91
N LEU A 289 -17.98 19.30 10.99
CA LEU A 289 -16.65 19.91 10.79
C LEU A 289 -16.73 21.20 9.96
N ASP A 290 -15.83 22.16 10.21
CA ASP A 290 -15.64 23.30 9.30
C ASP A 290 -15.18 22.76 7.95
N ARG A 291 -16.02 22.89 6.93
CA ARG A 291 -15.87 22.20 5.62
C ARG A 291 -14.74 22.75 4.76
N LYS A 292 -13.98 23.73 5.26
CA LYS A 292 -12.81 24.25 4.54
C LYS A 292 -11.81 23.12 4.39
N ASN A 293 -11.66 22.64 3.15
CA ASN A 293 -10.70 21.61 2.74
C ASN A 293 -11.05 20.17 3.17
N VAL A 294 -12.34 19.83 3.26
CA VAL A 294 -12.78 18.43 3.38
C VAL A 294 -12.99 17.82 1.99
N TRP A 295 -12.33 16.68 1.73
CA TRP A 295 -12.35 15.97 0.45
C TRP A 295 -12.84 14.55 0.66
N LYS A 296 -13.65 14.05 -0.27
CA LYS A 296 -14.12 12.66 -0.24
C LYS A 296 -13.51 11.87 -1.38
N ILE A 297 -12.97 10.71 -1.04
CA ILE A 297 -12.52 9.70 -1.98
C ILE A 297 -13.50 8.54 -1.87
N PHE A 298 -14.32 8.34 -2.90
CA PHE A 298 -15.12 7.13 -3.00
C PHE A 298 -14.31 6.06 -3.74
N CYS A 299 -13.93 5.01 -3.03
CA CYS A 299 -13.14 3.91 -3.55
C CYS A 299 -14.07 2.96 -4.32
N GLU A 300 -13.92 2.96 -5.64
CA GLU A 300 -14.81 2.25 -6.56
C GLU A 300 -14.36 0.79 -6.77
N GLY A 301 -15.32 -0.13 -6.92
CA GLY A 301 -15.05 -1.51 -7.25
C GLY A 301 -16.18 -2.46 -6.88
N GLY A 302 -16.25 -3.61 -7.56
CA GLY A 302 -17.24 -4.66 -7.31
C GLY A 302 -16.87 -5.63 -6.18
N THR A 303 -15.61 -5.62 -5.74
CA THR A 303 -15.11 -6.42 -4.61
C THR A 303 -14.30 -5.55 -3.66
N LEU A 304 -14.05 -6.03 -2.43
CA LEU A 304 -13.19 -5.33 -1.47
C LEU A 304 -11.78 -5.14 -2.03
N LEU A 305 -11.19 -6.19 -2.63
CA LEU A 305 -9.90 -6.12 -3.31
C LEU A 305 -9.89 -5.02 -4.37
N GLU A 306 -10.89 -4.96 -5.25
CA GLU A 306 -10.94 -3.95 -6.31
C GLU A 306 -11.00 -2.52 -5.75
N ARG A 307 -11.82 -2.30 -4.71
CA ARG A 307 -11.96 -0.99 -4.04
C ARG A 307 -10.64 -0.54 -3.41
N MET A 308 -9.95 -1.46 -2.73
CA MET A 308 -8.65 -1.16 -2.14
C MET A 308 -7.58 -0.90 -3.22
N VAL A 309 -7.57 -1.65 -4.31
CA VAL A 309 -6.64 -1.45 -5.43
C VAL A 309 -6.90 -0.12 -6.14
N TYR A 310 -8.17 0.23 -6.37
CA TYR A 310 -8.55 1.55 -6.89
C TYR A 310 -7.99 2.67 -5.99
N ALA A 311 -8.19 2.54 -4.68
CA ALA A 311 -7.72 3.51 -3.71
C ALA A 311 -6.19 3.63 -3.68
N ALA A 312 -5.47 2.50 -3.77
CA ALA A 312 -4.02 2.48 -3.88
C ALA A 312 -3.54 3.23 -5.12
N HIS A 313 -4.19 3.01 -6.27
CA HIS A 313 -3.83 3.63 -7.53
C HIS A 313 -4.11 5.14 -7.55
N LEU A 314 -5.25 5.57 -7.01
CA LEU A 314 -5.53 6.99 -6.82
C LEU A 314 -4.51 7.64 -5.87
N SER A 315 -4.07 6.93 -4.84
CA SER A 315 -3.08 7.43 -3.87
C SER A 315 -1.75 7.76 -4.54
N ASP A 316 -1.31 6.89 -5.45
CA ASP A 316 -0.08 7.09 -6.20
C ASP A 316 -0.21 8.36 -7.07
N TRP A 317 -1.30 8.50 -7.84
CA TRP A 317 -1.53 9.71 -8.65
C TRP A 317 -1.65 11.01 -7.87
N VAL A 318 -2.33 11.00 -6.71
CA VAL A 318 -2.48 12.18 -5.85
C VAL A 318 -1.12 12.60 -5.28
N SER A 319 -0.35 11.64 -4.75
CA SER A 319 0.95 11.95 -4.16
C SER A 319 1.97 12.46 -5.18
N ILE A 320 2.01 11.87 -6.38
CA ILE A 320 2.89 12.30 -7.48
C ILE A 320 2.47 13.68 -7.96
N SER A 321 1.17 13.90 -8.19
CA SER A 321 0.69 15.22 -8.60
C SER A 321 1.02 16.30 -7.57
N LEU A 322 0.86 16.00 -6.27
CA LEU A 322 1.25 16.89 -5.19
C LEU A 322 2.76 17.20 -5.19
N ALA A 323 3.61 16.20 -5.41
CA ALA A 323 5.06 16.38 -5.53
C ALA A 323 5.42 17.35 -6.66
N LEU A 324 4.88 17.10 -7.86
CA LEU A 324 5.11 17.92 -9.04
C LEU A 324 4.65 19.37 -8.83
N ILE A 325 3.49 19.59 -8.21
CA ILE A 325 2.99 20.94 -7.91
C ILE A 325 3.89 21.66 -6.90
N ARG A 326 4.50 20.92 -5.96
CA ARG A 326 5.47 21.43 -4.97
C ARG A 326 6.87 21.64 -5.56
N GLY A 327 7.11 21.25 -6.81
CA GLY A 327 8.43 21.32 -7.43
C GLY A 327 9.41 20.27 -6.92
N VAL A 328 8.90 19.15 -6.39
CA VAL A 328 9.66 18.03 -5.85
C VAL A 328 9.74 16.91 -6.89
N ASN A 329 10.91 16.28 -7.04
CA ASN A 329 11.05 15.05 -7.81
C ASN A 329 10.39 13.89 -7.03
N PRO A 330 9.33 13.24 -7.55
CA PRO A 330 8.63 12.16 -6.85
C PRO A 330 9.48 10.90 -6.62
N THR A 331 10.63 10.76 -7.27
CA THR A 331 11.55 9.62 -7.12
C THR A 331 12.53 9.82 -5.96
N SER A 332 12.79 11.07 -5.56
CA SER A 332 13.73 11.45 -4.49
C SER A 332 13.40 10.81 -3.14
N MET A 333 14.42 10.38 -2.39
CA MET A 333 14.28 9.77 -1.06
C MET A 333 15.53 9.95 -0.17
N ASP A 334 16.32 11.00 -0.36
CA ASP A 334 17.67 11.14 0.22
C ASP A 334 17.83 10.76 1.71
N PRO A 335 16.90 11.10 2.63
CA PRO A 335 17.03 10.74 4.04
C PRO A 335 17.09 9.22 4.31
N ILE A 336 16.44 8.39 3.47
CA ILE A 336 16.36 6.94 3.68
C ILE A 336 17.71 6.26 3.37
N PRO A 337 18.35 6.45 2.20
CA PRO A 337 19.71 5.94 1.96
C PRO A 337 20.74 6.47 2.95
N GLU A 338 20.63 7.73 3.39
CA GLU A 338 21.54 8.31 4.40
C GLU A 338 21.45 7.57 5.73
N LEU A 339 20.24 7.30 6.22
CA LEU A 339 20.04 6.51 7.43
C LEU A 339 20.60 5.09 7.27
N LYS A 340 20.31 4.42 6.15
CA LYS A 340 20.83 3.06 5.87
C LYS A 340 22.37 3.02 5.87
N LYS A 341 23.01 4.05 5.32
CA LYS A 341 24.47 4.18 5.33
C LYS A 341 24.99 4.35 6.76
N HIS A 342 24.38 5.22 7.55
CA HIS A 342 24.75 5.41 8.95
C HIS A 342 24.66 4.11 9.76
N LEU A 343 23.59 3.34 9.59
CA LEU A 343 23.41 2.05 10.28
C LEU A 343 24.43 1.00 9.83
N SER A 344 24.77 0.98 8.54
CA SER A 344 25.83 0.08 8.02
C SER A 344 27.21 0.40 8.60
N ASP A 345 27.49 1.65 8.93
CA ASP A 345 28.79 2.08 9.47
C ASP A 345 28.99 1.72 10.97
N ILE A 346 27.91 1.36 11.68
CA ILE A 346 27.94 1.01 13.11
C ILE A 346 27.78 -0.49 13.40
N GLN A 347 27.58 -1.33 12.36
CA GLN A 347 27.41 -2.78 12.46
C GLN A 347 28.73 -3.57 12.50
#